data_AF-A0A845F105-F1
#
_entry.id   AF-A0A845F105-F1
#
_cell.length_a   1.000
_cell.length_b   1.000
_cell.length_c   1.000
_cell.angle_alpha   90.00
_cell.angle_beta   90.00
_cell.angle_gamma   90.00
#
_symmetry.space_group_name_H-M   'P 1'
#
loop_
_entity.id
_entity.type
_entity.pdbx_description
1 polymer ?
#
loop_
_entity_poly.entity_id
_entity_poly.type
_entity_poly.pdbx_seq_one_letter_code
_entity_poly.pdbx_strand_id
1 'polypeptide(L)'
;MLKIPDNKKNRHLPDYMQEHLMMISPESAKLTITMFCLILLDMSAVPLLYPRIDLIYIVTIPLMIFIHLWLIRLLFKNPYTTQMETTLFMGVFSIVGAICNFITSIKVSYVFVGVSNIWFYVVFLIVHLILIAVLVQFQIEKYSEINYKRNETNQWYNNTRFIPLLSAAPGIGYIIFQASKGSEKGMHSVFLIATVIFTLFLSYFAAKYIHKFFFMKTNMRLVFFNKPSDKNLLKAYERKGVVYK
;
A
#
# COMPACT_ATOMS: atom_id res chain seq x y z
N MET A 1 4.86 -8.39 18.37
CA MET A 1 3.45 -8.07 18.06
C MET A 1 2.61 -8.24 19.30
N LEU A 2 1.72 -7.30 19.58
CA LEU A 2 0.80 -7.41 20.72
C LEU A 2 -0.18 -8.58 20.52
N LYS A 3 -0.24 -9.46 21.51
CA LYS A 3 -1.29 -10.47 21.64
C LYS A 3 -2.36 -9.93 22.58
N ILE A 4 -3.59 -9.84 22.11
CA ILE A 4 -4.71 -9.34 22.89
C ILE A 4 -5.14 -10.42 23.90
N PRO A 5 -5.34 -10.08 25.19
CA PRO A 5 -5.77 -11.03 26.21
C PRO A 5 -7.06 -11.78 25.85
N ASP A 6 -7.11 -13.06 26.25
CA ASP A 6 -8.20 -13.95 25.87
C ASP A 6 -9.57 -13.56 26.47
N ASN A 7 -9.61 -12.73 27.50
CA ASN A 7 -10.87 -12.24 28.09
C ASN A 7 -11.51 -11.09 27.30
N LYS A 8 -10.80 -10.45 26.35
CA LYS A 8 -11.33 -9.31 25.58
C LYS A 8 -12.01 -9.77 24.28
N LYS A 9 -13.20 -9.23 24.02
CA LYS A 9 -13.95 -9.39 22.75
C LYS A 9 -13.66 -8.20 21.82
N ASN A 10 -13.82 -8.40 20.51
CA ASN A 10 -13.52 -7.37 19.49
C ASN A 10 -14.24 -6.03 19.76
N ARG A 11 -15.53 -6.09 20.13
CA ARG A 11 -16.35 -4.92 20.48
C ARG A 11 -15.86 -4.08 21.68
N HIS A 12 -14.93 -4.59 22.48
CA HIS A 12 -14.34 -3.87 23.61
C HIS A 12 -12.93 -3.32 23.29
N LEU A 13 -12.52 -3.38 22.02
CA LEU A 13 -11.29 -2.78 21.54
C LEU A 13 -11.57 -1.36 21.01
N PRO A 14 -10.57 -0.47 21.03
CA PRO A 14 -10.65 0.79 20.32
C PRO A 14 -10.89 0.59 18.81
N ASP A 15 -11.60 1.52 18.18
CA ASP A 15 -12.04 1.43 16.77
C ASP A 15 -10.86 1.24 15.82
N TYR A 16 -9.74 1.94 16.05
CA TYR A 16 -8.54 1.78 15.23
C TYR A 16 -7.99 0.35 15.23
N MET A 17 -8.18 -0.40 16.32
CA MET A 17 -7.78 -1.82 16.39
C MET A 17 -8.83 -2.72 15.72
N GLN A 18 -10.12 -2.39 15.87
CA GLN A 18 -11.20 -3.11 15.20
C GLN A 18 -11.06 -3.02 13.67
N GLU A 19 -10.85 -1.82 13.12
CA GLU A 19 -10.59 -1.60 11.68
C GLU A 19 -9.35 -2.36 11.18
N HIS A 20 -8.33 -2.46 12.03
CA HIS A 20 -7.12 -3.21 11.71
C HIS A 20 -7.33 -4.73 11.77
N LEU A 21 -8.34 -5.21 12.48
CA LEU A 21 -8.77 -6.62 12.51
C LEU A 21 -9.84 -6.95 11.45
N MET A 22 -10.50 -5.94 10.86
CA MET A 22 -11.49 -6.13 9.81
C MET A 22 -10.84 -6.54 8.49
N MET A 23 -11.40 -7.54 7.82
CA MET A 23 -10.95 -7.95 6.48
C MET A 23 -11.34 -6.94 5.40
N ILE A 24 -10.60 -6.95 4.29
CA ILE A 24 -11.04 -6.28 3.06
C ILE A 24 -12.33 -6.97 2.61
N SER A 25 -13.36 -6.18 2.26
CA SER A 25 -14.64 -6.73 1.82
C SER A 25 -14.45 -7.64 0.60
N PRO A 26 -14.88 -8.92 0.65
CA PRO A 26 -14.75 -9.86 -0.46
C PRO A 26 -15.43 -9.40 -1.76
N GLU A 27 -16.52 -8.64 -1.64
CA GLU A 27 -17.32 -8.15 -2.76
C GLU A 27 -16.54 -7.14 -3.61
N SER A 28 -15.82 -6.22 -2.95
CA SER A 28 -14.99 -5.22 -3.63
C SER A 28 -13.53 -5.64 -3.79
N ALA A 29 -13.08 -6.69 -3.08
CA ALA A 29 -11.68 -7.11 -3.03
C ALA A 29 -11.05 -7.24 -4.42
N LYS A 30 -11.71 -7.93 -5.35
CA LYS A 30 -11.20 -8.14 -6.72
C LYS A 30 -11.02 -6.83 -7.48
N LEU A 31 -12.01 -5.94 -7.40
CA LEU A 31 -11.94 -4.63 -8.05
C LEU A 31 -10.82 -3.79 -7.42
N THR A 32 -10.72 -3.78 -6.10
CA THR A 32 -9.71 -3.00 -5.36
C THR A 32 -8.30 -3.46 -5.71
N ILE A 33 -8.01 -4.77 -5.66
CA ILE A 33 -6.66 -5.28 -5.96
C ILE A 33 -6.27 -5.03 -7.43
N THR A 34 -7.22 -5.16 -8.37
CA THR A 34 -6.96 -4.89 -9.78
C THR A 34 -6.71 -3.41 -10.04
N MET A 35 -7.57 -2.53 -9.52
CA MET A 35 -7.42 -1.08 -9.68
C MET A 35 -6.11 -0.59 -9.07
N PHE A 36 -5.74 -1.11 -7.90
CA PHE A 36 -4.48 -0.73 -7.27
C PHE A 36 -3.29 -1.22 -8.07
N CYS A 37 -3.34 -2.44 -8.63
CA CYS A 37 -2.25 -2.94 -9.48
C CYS A 37 -2.07 -2.07 -10.73
N LEU A 38 -3.15 -1.83 -11.48
CA LEU A 38 -3.09 -1.05 -12.72
C LEU A 38 -2.64 0.40 -12.47
N ILE A 39 -3.20 1.06 -11.47
CA ILE A 39 -2.93 2.49 -11.23
C ILE A 39 -1.62 2.68 -10.49
N LEU A 40 -1.38 1.94 -9.40
CA LEU A 40 -0.24 2.22 -8.53
C LEU A 40 1.05 1.51 -8.96
N LEU A 41 0.97 0.36 -9.64
CA LEU A 41 2.16 -0.34 -10.13
C LEU A 41 2.36 -0.11 -11.63
N ASP A 42 1.36 -0.37 -12.48
CA ASP A 42 1.60 -0.39 -13.93
C ASP A 42 1.75 1.01 -14.52
N MET A 43 0.87 1.95 -14.15
CA MET A 43 0.95 3.34 -14.61
C MET A 43 2.25 4.02 -14.13
N SER A 44 2.70 3.71 -12.91
CA SER A 44 3.94 4.24 -12.34
C SER A 44 5.20 3.55 -12.89
N ALA A 45 5.04 2.35 -13.47
CA ALA A 45 6.11 1.61 -14.14
C ALA A 45 6.32 2.01 -15.60
N VAL A 46 5.42 2.78 -16.24
CA VAL A 46 5.60 3.24 -17.63
C VAL A 46 6.98 3.89 -17.90
N PRO A 47 7.50 4.79 -17.04
CA PRO A 47 8.83 5.37 -17.24
C PRO A 47 9.98 4.36 -17.03
N LEU A 48 9.74 3.20 -16.42
CA LEU A 48 10.72 2.11 -16.41
C LEU A 48 10.93 1.56 -17.82
N LEU A 49 9.91 1.60 -18.68
CA LEU A 49 9.92 1.00 -20.01
C LEU A 49 10.72 1.78 -21.06
N TYR A 50 11.10 3.04 -20.78
CA TYR A 50 11.90 3.85 -21.72
C TYR A 50 12.70 4.95 -21.02
N PRO A 51 13.98 5.19 -21.40
CA PRO A 51 14.83 4.35 -22.24
C PRO A 51 15.22 3.05 -21.52
N ARG A 52 15.53 1.99 -22.26
CA ARG A 52 15.84 0.67 -21.69
C ARG A 52 17.18 0.71 -20.97
N ILE A 53 17.20 0.22 -19.72
CA ILE A 53 18.42 -0.01 -18.93
C ILE A 53 18.36 -1.45 -18.44
N ASP A 54 19.22 -2.32 -18.96
CA ASP A 54 19.09 -3.78 -18.76
C ASP A 54 19.11 -4.19 -17.29
N LEU A 55 19.99 -3.60 -16.48
CA LEU A 55 20.06 -3.89 -15.04
C LEU A 55 18.75 -3.57 -14.31
N ILE A 56 18.09 -2.46 -14.67
CA ILE A 56 16.80 -2.09 -14.06
C ILE A 56 15.74 -3.12 -14.43
N TYR A 57 15.69 -3.55 -15.69
CA TYR A 57 14.69 -4.51 -16.17
C TYR A 57 14.85 -5.89 -15.54
N ILE A 58 16.10 -6.35 -15.40
CA ILE A 58 16.42 -7.64 -14.77
C ILE A 58 15.86 -7.70 -13.34
N VAL A 59 15.79 -6.57 -12.64
CA VAL A 59 15.26 -6.50 -11.28
C VAL A 59 13.75 -6.27 -11.27
N THR A 60 13.23 -5.29 -12.03
CA THR A 60 11.83 -4.87 -11.91
C THR A 60 10.85 -5.80 -12.62
N ILE A 61 11.21 -6.34 -13.80
CA ILE A 61 10.30 -7.17 -14.60
C ILE A 61 9.93 -8.47 -13.90
N PRO A 62 10.87 -9.25 -13.31
CA PRO A 62 10.50 -10.47 -12.58
C PRO A 62 9.57 -10.20 -11.40
N LEU A 63 9.80 -9.10 -10.66
CA LEU A 63 8.95 -8.70 -9.55
C LEU A 63 7.53 -8.35 -10.01
N MET A 64 7.41 -7.58 -11.10
CA MET A 64 6.12 -7.25 -11.70
C MET A 64 5.40 -8.52 -12.17
N ILE A 65 6.07 -9.42 -12.88
CA ILE A 65 5.50 -10.69 -13.35
C ILE A 65 4.97 -11.51 -12.16
N PHE A 66 5.77 -11.63 -11.10
CA PHE A 66 5.37 -12.36 -9.89
C PHE A 66 4.07 -11.82 -9.28
N ILE A 67 3.96 -10.49 -9.12
CA ILE A 67 2.76 -9.83 -8.59
C ILE A 67 1.56 -10.06 -9.50
N HIS A 68 1.73 -9.94 -10.82
CA HIS A 68 0.65 -10.15 -11.78
C HIS A 68 0.16 -11.60 -11.79
N LEU A 69 1.06 -12.58 -11.72
CA LEU A 69 0.68 -13.99 -11.62
C LEU A 69 -0.11 -14.27 -10.32
N TRP A 70 0.29 -13.66 -9.21
CA TRP A 70 -0.45 -13.78 -7.95
C TRP A 70 -1.81 -13.09 -8.04
N LEU A 71 -1.89 -11.89 -8.62
CA LEU A 71 -3.14 -11.18 -8.87
C LEU A 71 -4.11 -12.05 -9.68
N ILE A 72 -3.67 -12.57 -10.83
CA ILE A 72 -4.47 -13.44 -11.69
C ILE A 72 -5.01 -14.63 -10.91
N ARG A 73 -4.17 -15.30 -10.10
CA ARG A 73 -4.60 -16.40 -9.23
C ARG A 73 -5.72 -15.98 -8.26
N LEU A 74 -5.60 -14.81 -7.64
CA LEU A 74 -6.61 -14.28 -6.71
C LEU A 74 -7.92 -13.93 -7.41
N LEU A 75 -7.86 -13.47 -8.66
CA LEU A 75 -9.06 -13.16 -9.46
C LEU A 75 -9.87 -14.42 -9.79
N PHE A 76 -9.23 -15.57 -9.97
CA PHE A 76 -9.92 -16.84 -10.21
C PHE A 76 -10.44 -17.50 -8.92
N LYS A 77 -9.80 -17.25 -7.77
CA LYS A 77 -10.25 -17.82 -6.49
C LYS A 77 -11.52 -17.15 -5.95
N ASN A 78 -12.19 -17.86 -5.05
CA ASN A 78 -13.32 -17.33 -4.30
C ASN A 78 -12.83 -16.24 -3.30
N PRO A 79 -13.30 -14.99 -3.39
CA PRO A 79 -12.81 -13.90 -2.54
C PRO A 79 -13.12 -14.12 -1.06
N TYR A 80 -14.14 -14.91 -0.73
CA TYR A 80 -14.53 -15.21 0.65
C TYR A 80 -13.53 -16.15 1.35
N THR A 81 -12.83 -17.02 0.61
CA THR A 81 -11.83 -17.92 1.19
C THR A 81 -10.42 -17.34 1.21
N THR A 82 -10.17 -16.30 0.40
CA THR A 82 -8.84 -15.70 0.26
C THR A 82 -8.67 -14.39 1.05
N GLN A 83 -9.56 -14.03 1.98
CA GLN A 83 -9.51 -12.73 2.69
C GLN A 83 -8.15 -12.41 3.35
N MET A 84 -7.55 -13.39 4.06
CA MET A 84 -6.19 -13.26 4.61
C MET A 84 -5.13 -13.13 3.51
N GLU A 85 -5.26 -13.92 2.45
CA GLU A 85 -4.34 -13.94 1.31
C GLU A 85 -4.37 -12.60 0.56
N THR A 86 -5.55 -12.02 0.36
CA THR A 86 -5.75 -10.69 -0.24
C THR A 86 -5.11 -9.60 0.61
N THR A 87 -5.21 -9.68 1.94
CA THR A 87 -4.53 -8.74 2.85
C THR A 87 -3.01 -8.85 2.71
N LEU A 88 -2.47 -10.08 2.65
CA LEU A 88 -1.04 -10.31 2.42
C LEU A 88 -0.61 -9.79 1.05
N PHE A 89 -1.39 -10.09 0.00
CA PHE A 89 -1.15 -9.62 -1.36
C PHE A 89 -1.04 -8.11 -1.39
N MET A 90 -1.94 -7.37 -0.74
CA MET A 90 -1.86 -5.90 -0.67
C MET A 90 -0.54 -5.41 -0.07
N GLY A 91 -0.05 -6.06 0.99
CA GLY A 91 1.24 -5.73 1.58
C GLY A 91 2.42 -6.02 0.65
N VAL A 92 2.47 -7.21 0.07
CA VAL A 92 3.58 -7.62 -0.83
C VAL A 92 3.56 -6.82 -2.14
N PHE A 93 2.37 -6.59 -2.70
CA PHE A 93 2.14 -5.70 -3.83
C PHE A 93 2.74 -4.31 -3.57
N SER A 94 2.44 -3.73 -2.41
CA SER A 94 2.95 -2.41 -2.06
C SER A 94 4.47 -2.39 -1.84
N ILE A 95 5.08 -3.48 -1.34
CA ILE A 95 6.54 -3.63 -1.27
C ILE A 95 7.15 -3.61 -2.68
N VAL A 96 6.64 -4.45 -3.58
CA VAL A 96 7.12 -4.53 -4.95
C VAL A 96 6.92 -3.19 -5.67
N GLY A 97 5.75 -2.58 -5.53
CA GLY A 97 5.46 -1.27 -6.09
C GLY A 97 6.37 -0.16 -5.56
N ALA A 98 6.70 -0.17 -4.27
CA ALA A 98 7.66 0.77 -3.69
C ALA A 98 9.07 0.56 -4.28
N ILE A 99 9.53 -0.69 -4.39
CA ILE A 99 10.84 -0.99 -5.02
C ILE A 99 10.87 -0.49 -6.47
N CYS A 100 9.85 -0.82 -7.27
CA CYS A 100 9.76 -0.38 -8.65
C CYS A 100 9.75 1.14 -8.76
N ASN A 101 8.94 1.85 -7.97
CA ASN A 101 8.88 3.31 -7.98
C ASN A 101 10.16 4.00 -7.49
N PHE A 102 10.86 3.39 -6.53
CA PHE A 102 12.15 3.89 -6.07
C PHE A 102 13.19 3.79 -7.19
N ILE A 103 13.24 2.64 -7.88
CA ILE A 103 14.11 2.46 -9.05
C ILE A 103 13.72 3.42 -10.18
N THR A 104 12.43 3.64 -10.42
CA THR A 104 11.94 4.68 -11.35
C THR A 104 12.46 6.05 -10.97
N SER A 105 12.42 6.40 -9.69
CA SER A 105 12.90 7.71 -9.20
C SER A 105 14.40 7.88 -9.45
N ILE A 106 15.21 6.85 -9.18
CA ILE A 106 16.65 6.85 -9.51
C ILE A 106 16.88 7.01 -11.01
N LYS A 107 16.14 6.26 -11.82
CA LYS A 107 16.23 6.32 -13.29
C LYS A 107 15.90 7.72 -13.80
N VAL A 108 14.81 8.30 -13.29
CA VAL A 108 14.34 9.62 -13.72
C VAL A 108 15.35 10.71 -13.34
N SER A 109 15.89 10.66 -12.12
CA SER A 109 16.88 11.65 -11.70
C SER A 109 18.17 11.56 -12.53
N TYR A 110 18.59 10.34 -12.89
CA TYR A 110 19.81 10.14 -13.68
C TYR A 110 19.62 10.53 -15.15
N VAL A 111 18.62 9.94 -15.81
CA VAL A 111 18.44 10.05 -17.27
C VAL A 111 17.82 11.37 -17.68
N PHE A 112 16.79 11.83 -16.97
CA PHE A 112 15.97 12.95 -17.42
C PHE A 112 16.30 14.26 -16.72
N VAL A 113 16.62 14.22 -15.42
CA VAL A 113 17.04 15.41 -14.67
C VAL A 113 18.54 15.68 -14.84
N GLY A 114 19.34 14.64 -15.07
CA GLY A 114 20.79 14.74 -15.31
C GLY A 114 21.63 14.79 -14.03
N VAL A 115 21.14 14.24 -12.92
CA VAL A 115 21.90 14.17 -11.67
C VAL A 115 22.95 13.06 -11.77
N SER A 116 24.21 13.44 -11.94
CA SER A 116 25.34 12.49 -12.11
C SER A 116 26.13 12.21 -10.83
N ASN A 117 25.89 12.96 -9.75
CA ASN A 117 26.65 12.82 -8.50
C ASN A 117 26.27 11.54 -7.76
N ILE A 118 27.23 10.62 -7.58
CA ILE A 118 27.00 9.35 -6.87
C ILE A 118 26.53 9.54 -5.42
N TRP A 119 27.01 10.58 -4.73
CA TRP A 119 26.64 10.85 -3.35
C TRP A 119 25.17 11.22 -3.20
N PHE A 120 24.56 11.82 -4.22
CA PHE A 120 23.12 12.07 -4.24
C PHE A 120 22.35 10.75 -4.09
N TYR A 121 22.72 9.71 -4.84
CA TYR A 121 22.05 8.41 -4.80
C TYR A 121 22.28 7.66 -3.49
N VAL A 122 23.48 7.75 -2.92
CA VAL A 122 23.80 7.16 -1.61
C VAL A 122 22.95 7.80 -0.52
N VAL A 123 22.91 9.14 -0.46
CA VAL A 123 22.10 9.87 0.51
C VAL A 123 20.61 9.60 0.29
N PHE A 124 20.16 9.60 -0.97
CA PHE A 124 18.76 9.34 -1.31
C PHE A 124 18.31 7.94 -0.86
N LEU A 125 19.15 6.92 -1.05
CA LEU A 125 18.89 5.57 -0.54
C LEU A 125 18.83 5.53 0.99
N ILE A 126 19.80 6.14 1.69
CA ILE A 126 19.84 6.15 3.16
C ILE A 126 18.59 6.83 3.72
N VAL A 127 18.26 8.03 3.21
CA VAL A 127 17.06 8.76 3.63
C VAL A 127 15.81 7.92 3.38
N HIS A 128 15.73 7.24 2.23
CA HIS A 128 14.59 6.40 1.92
C HIS A 128 14.45 5.21 2.89
N LEU A 129 15.55 4.54 3.23
CA LEU A 129 15.56 3.45 4.21
C LEU A 129 15.17 3.93 5.62
N ILE A 130 15.65 5.10 6.05
CA ILE A 130 15.25 5.70 7.32
C ILE A 130 13.74 5.97 7.34
N LEU A 131 13.18 6.54 6.26
CA LEU A 131 11.75 6.79 6.16
C LEU A 131 10.93 5.50 6.22
N ILE A 132 11.37 4.44 5.54
CA ILE A 132 10.73 3.12 5.64
C ILE A 132 10.77 2.60 7.08
N ALA A 133 11.93 2.69 7.75
CA ALA A 133 12.08 2.25 9.14
C ALA A 133 11.13 3.01 10.08
N VAL A 134 11.01 4.33 9.92
CA VAL A 134 10.07 5.17 10.66
C VAL A 134 8.62 4.75 10.40
N LEU A 135 8.24 4.48 9.14
CA LEU A 135 6.89 4.03 8.81
C LEU A 135 6.56 2.67 9.42
N VAL A 136 7.52 1.74 9.44
CA VAL A 136 7.36 0.42 10.08
C VAL A 136 7.24 0.56 11.59
N GLN A 137 8.15 1.33 12.21
CA GLN A 137 8.13 1.61 13.64
C GLN A 137 6.81 2.26 14.07
N PHE A 138 6.32 3.24 13.29
CA PHE A 138 5.04 3.87 13.50
C PHE A 138 3.90 2.85 13.55
N GLN A 139 3.86 1.87 12.63
CA GLN A 139 2.83 0.82 12.67
C GLN A 139 2.99 -0.09 13.90
N ILE A 140 4.21 -0.47 14.26
CA ILE A 140 4.47 -1.32 15.43
C ILE A 140 4.02 -0.62 16.71
N GLU A 141 4.50 0.60 16.94
CA GLU A 141 4.15 1.42 18.10
C GLU A 141 2.65 1.69 18.15
N LYS A 142 2.02 1.94 16.97
CA LYS A 142 0.59 2.20 16.88
C LYS A 142 -0.28 1.09 17.48
N TYR A 143 0.16 -0.16 17.34
CA TYR A 143 -0.56 -1.34 17.80
C TYR A 143 0.17 -2.12 18.91
N SER A 144 1.18 -1.49 19.54
CA SER A 144 1.95 -2.08 20.64
C SER A 144 1.16 -2.16 21.95
N GLU A 145 0.26 -1.20 22.18
CA GLU A 145 -0.57 -1.10 23.39
C GLU A 145 -2.03 -0.81 23.06
N ILE A 146 -2.93 -1.24 23.94
CA ILE A 146 -4.36 -0.92 23.85
C ILE A 146 -4.58 0.44 24.51
N ASN A 147 -4.64 1.50 23.71
CA ASN A 147 -4.85 2.85 24.20
C ASN A 147 -6.27 3.33 23.84
N TYR A 148 -7.17 3.31 24.82
CA TYR A 148 -8.57 3.75 24.65
C TYR A 148 -8.70 5.26 24.41
N LYS A 149 -7.78 6.08 24.94
CA LYS A 149 -7.81 7.54 24.74
C LYS A 149 -7.42 7.96 23.31
N ARG A 150 -6.71 7.09 22.58
CA ARG A 150 -6.27 7.35 21.21
C ARG A 150 -7.44 7.56 20.23
N ASN A 151 -8.59 6.96 20.51
CA ASN A 151 -9.80 7.09 19.69
C ASN A 151 -10.34 8.54 19.66
N GLU A 152 -10.19 9.30 20.74
CA GLU A 152 -10.77 10.64 20.85
C GLU A 152 -9.80 11.75 20.39
N THR A 153 -8.49 11.55 20.57
CA THR A 153 -7.49 12.62 20.34
C THR A 153 -6.82 12.58 18.97
N ASN A 154 -6.86 11.46 18.25
CA ASN A 154 -6.05 11.22 17.05
C ASN A 154 -6.83 10.90 15.77
N GLN A 155 -8.08 11.37 15.66
CA GLN A 155 -8.67 11.53 14.33
C GLN A 155 -7.94 12.65 13.60
N TRP A 156 -6.80 12.33 12.97
CA TRP A 156 -6.08 13.21 12.04
C TRP A 156 -7.02 13.86 11.02
N TYR A 157 -8.12 13.17 10.68
CA TYR A 157 -9.18 13.62 9.78
C TYR A 157 -10.05 14.71 10.42
N ASN A 158 -10.34 14.64 11.72
CA ASN A 158 -11.03 15.71 12.43
C ASN A 158 -10.13 16.91 12.75
N ASN A 159 -8.83 16.84 12.46
CA ASN A 159 -7.95 17.98 12.59
C ASN A 159 -8.26 18.96 11.44
N THR A 160 -9.08 19.97 11.73
CA THR A 160 -9.60 20.99 10.80
C THR A 160 -8.52 21.76 10.03
N ARG A 161 -7.24 21.62 10.40
CA ARG A 161 -6.09 22.22 9.69
C ARG A 161 -5.54 21.36 8.56
N PHE A 162 -5.69 20.03 8.63
CA PHE A 162 -5.10 19.11 7.65
C PHE A 162 -6.01 18.84 6.46
N ILE A 163 -7.32 18.79 6.67
CA ILE A 163 -8.31 18.62 5.59
C ILE A 163 -8.19 19.73 4.53
N PRO A 164 -8.13 21.03 4.89
CA PRO A 164 -7.98 22.10 3.90
C PRO A 164 -6.70 21.96 3.06
N LEU A 165 -5.59 21.57 3.69
CA LEU A 165 -4.31 21.37 3.00
C LEU A 165 -4.39 20.19 2.02
N LEU A 166 -5.00 19.07 2.44
CA LEU A 166 -5.18 17.90 1.58
C LEU A 166 -6.12 18.20 0.41
N SER A 167 -7.18 18.99 0.63
CA SER A 167 -8.08 19.44 -0.46
C SER A 167 -7.43 20.45 -1.40
N ALA A 168 -6.45 21.23 -0.92
CA ALA A 168 -5.69 22.17 -1.74
C ALA A 168 -4.55 21.49 -2.53
N ALA A 169 -4.14 20.27 -2.14
CA ALA A 169 -3.01 19.58 -2.75
C ALA A 169 -3.10 19.42 -4.29
N PRO A 170 -4.26 19.11 -4.91
CA PRO A 170 -4.38 19.09 -6.37
C PRO A 170 -4.12 20.46 -7.01
N GLY A 171 -4.59 21.54 -6.38
CA GLY A 171 -4.36 22.91 -6.84
C GLY A 171 -2.88 23.32 -6.74
N ILE A 172 -2.22 22.97 -5.64
CA ILE A 172 -0.78 23.19 -5.46
C ILE A 172 0.01 22.42 -6.53
N GLY A 173 -0.33 21.14 -6.74
CA GLY A 173 0.28 20.31 -7.78
C GLY A 173 0.11 20.90 -9.18
N TYR A 174 -1.09 21.43 -9.49
CA TYR A 174 -1.36 22.10 -10.76
C TYR A 174 -0.51 23.36 -10.96
N ILE A 175 -0.37 24.19 -9.93
CA ILE A 175 0.47 25.40 -9.98
C ILE A 175 1.93 25.02 -10.22
N ILE A 176 2.46 24.04 -9.49
CA ILE A 176 3.83 23.53 -9.66
C ILE A 176 4.04 22.99 -11.08
N PHE A 177 3.07 22.23 -11.60
CA PHE A 177 3.11 21.72 -12.96
C PHE A 177 3.14 22.84 -14.00
N GLN A 178 2.26 23.83 -13.89
CA GLN A 178 2.18 24.95 -14.83
C GLN A 178 3.44 25.82 -14.78
N ALA A 179 3.99 26.06 -13.58
CA ALA A 179 5.25 26.77 -13.42
C ALA A 179 6.44 26.03 -14.06
N SER A 180 6.38 24.70 -14.07
CA SER A 180 7.46 23.85 -14.60
C SER A 180 7.31 23.54 -16.09
N LYS A 181 6.14 23.78 -16.68
CA LYS A 181 5.79 23.41 -18.07
C LYS A 181 6.70 24.07 -19.13
N GLY A 182 7.29 25.23 -18.82
CA GLY A 182 8.22 25.93 -19.72
C GLY A 182 9.62 25.30 -19.80
N SER A 183 9.92 24.29 -18.99
CA SER A 183 11.22 23.62 -18.94
C SER A 183 11.06 22.11 -18.90
N GLU A 184 11.68 21.41 -19.87
CA GLU A 184 11.70 19.95 -19.91
C GLU A 184 12.29 19.35 -18.61
N LYS A 185 13.43 19.89 -18.15
CA LYS A 185 14.04 19.51 -16.87
C LYS A 185 13.14 19.82 -15.67
N GLY A 186 12.41 20.93 -15.72
CA GLY A 186 11.41 21.28 -14.72
C GLY A 186 10.32 20.22 -14.62
N MET A 187 9.73 19.83 -15.76
CA MET A 187 8.71 18.78 -15.81
C MET A 187 9.23 17.42 -15.30
N HIS A 188 10.45 17.03 -15.68
CA HIS A 188 11.07 15.80 -15.18
C HIS A 188 11.34 15.85 -13.67
N SER A 189 11.66 17.02 -13.13
CA SER A 189 11.85 17.21 -11.69
C SER A 189 10.52 17.10 -10.92
N VAL A 190 9.43 17.65 -11.46
CA VAL A 190 8.08 17.46 -10.91
C VAL A 190 7.69 15.98 -10.93
N PHE A 191 7.97 15.28 -12.03
CA PHE A 191 7.71 13.85 -12.15
C PHE A 191 8.52 13.04 -11.13
N LEU A 192 9.81 13.35 -10.95
CA LEU A 192 10.66 12.76 -9.91
C LEU A 192 10.08 12.93 -8.51
N ILE A 193 9.65 14.14 -8.15
CA ILE A 193 9.02 14.40 -6.85
C ILE A 193 7.76 13.54 -6.68
N ALA A 194 6.94 13.44 -7.73
CA ALA A 194 5.74 12.62 -7.71
C ALA A 194 6.09 11.14 -7.47
N THR A 195 7.06 10.56 -8.19
CA THR A 195 7.47 9.16 -8.00
C THR A 195 8.02 8.90 -6.60
N VAL A 196 8.75 9.86 -6.00
CA VAL A 196 9.21 9.76 -4.60
C VAL A 196 8.04 9.73 -3.62
N ILE A 197 7.06 10.63 -3.78
CA ILE A 197 5.85 10.65 -2.95
C ILE A 197 5.08 9.33 -3.09
N PHE A 198 4.91 8.83 -4.31
CA PHE A 198 4.27 7.53 -4.58
C PHE A 198 5.03 6.36 -3.95
N THR A 199 6.36 6.40 -3.98
CA THR A 199 7.21 5.40 -3.32
C THR A 199 6.96 5.36 -1.82
N LEU A 200 6.90 6.53 -1.16
CA LEU A 200 6.61 6.64 0.28
C LEU A 200 5.18 6.20 0.61
N PHE A 201 4.22 6.56 -0.25
CA PHE A 201 2.84 6.10 -0.12
C PHE A 201 2.75 4.57 -0.17
N LEU A 202 3.39 3.93 -1.15
CA LEU A 202 3.44 2.47 -1.25
C LEU A 202 4.19 1.84 -0.07
N SER A 203 5.27 2.45 0.40
CA SER A 203 6.00 1.99 1.59
C SER A 203 5.13 2.04 2.85
N TYR A 204 4.31 3.07 3.01
CA TYR A 204 3.32 3.14 4.10
C TYR A 204 2.27 2.03 3.99
N PHE A 205 1.74 1.79 2.78
CA PHE A 205 0.80 0.69 2.54
C PHE A 205 1.42 -0.67 2.84
N ALA A 206 2.66 -0.90 2.41
CA ALA A 206 3.43 -2.10 2.73
C ALA A 206 3.52 -2.30 4.25
N ALA A 207 4.02 -1.30 4.98
CA ALA A 207 4.13 -1.36 6.44
C ALA A 207 2.77 -1.65 7.10
N LYS A 208 1.70 -0.95 6.66
CA LYS A 208 0.34 -1.12 7.19
C LYS A 208 -0.20 -2.54 6.96
N TYR A 209 -0.17 -3.03 5.72
CA TYR A 209 -0.81 -4.31 5.37
C TYR A 209 0.01 -5.53 5.80
N ILE A 210 1.34 -5.45 5.80
CA ILE A 210 2.20 -6.50 6.37
C ILE A 210 1.98 -6.59 7.88
N HIS A 211 2.01 -5.45 8.58
CA HIS A 211 1.71 -5.42 10.00
C HIS A 211 0.28 -5.93 10.27
N LYS A 212 -0.71 -5.52 9.46
CA LYS A 212 -2.09 -6.02 9.54
C LYS A 212 -2.18 -7.54 9.43
N PHE A 213 -1.53 -8.12 8.42
CA PHE A 213 -1.57 -9.57 8.20
C PHE A 213 -1.05 -10.35 9.42
N PHE A 214 0.12 -9.99 9.93
CA PHE A 214 0.71 -10.68 11.08
C PHE A 214 -0.05 -10.39 12.39
N PHE A 215 -0.62 -9.19 12.54
CA PHE A 215 -1.45 -8.84 13.70
C PHE A 215 -2.74 -9.68 13.72
N MET A 216 -3.42 -9.82 12.59
CA MET A 216 -4.58 -10.71 12.43
C MET A 216 -4.20 -12.17 12.65
N LYS A 217 -3.05 -12.62 12.12
CA LYS A 217 -2.56 -13.98 12.33
C LYS A 217 -2.32 -14.29 13.82
N THR A 218 -1.80 -13.32 14.57
CA THR A 218 -1.54 -13.45 16.01
C THR A 218 -2.84 -13.46 16.83
N ASN A 219 -3.85 -12.71 16.37
CA ASN A 219 -5.12 -12.50 17.08
C ASN A 219 -6.31 -13.13 16.32
N MET A 220 -6.12 -14.31 15.71
CA MET A 220 -7.06 -14.93 14.78
C MET A 220 -8.50 -15.05 15.34
N ARG A 221 -8.62 -15.28 16.65
CA ARG A 221 -9.91 -15.39 17.35
C ARG A 221 -10.77 -14.12 17.26
N LEU A 222 -10.15 -12.96 17.09
CA LEU A 222 -10.83 -11.66 17.03
C LEU A 222 -11.10 -11.21 15.59
N VAL A 223 -10.55 -11.93 14.61
CA VAL A 223 -10.70 -11.64 13.20
C VAL A 223 -12.10 -12.08 12.74
N PHE A 224 -12.82 -11.16 12.11
CA PHE A 224 -14.13 -11.45 11.53
C PHE A 224 -13.98 -11.75 10.04
N PHE A 225 -14.35 -12.96 9.62
CA PHE A 225 -14.41 -13.35 8.22
C PHE A 225 -15.78 -13.01 7.66
N ASN A 226 -15.80 -12.22 6.59
CA ASN A 226 -17.04 -11.88 5.90
C ASN A 226 -17.61 -13.13 5.22
N LYS A 227 -18.93 -13.31 5.28
CA LYS A 227 -19.68 -14.35 4.58
C LYS A 227 -20.53 -13.71 3.47
N PRO A 228 -20.91 -14.46 2.42
CA PRO A 228 -21.81 -13.94 1.40
C PRO A 228 -23.13 -13.49 2.03
N SER A 229 -23.55 -12.27 1.71
CA SER A 229 -24.85 -11.72 2.13
C SER A 229 -26.03 -12.40 1.40
N ASP A 230 -25.82 -12.76 0.12
CA ASP A 230 -26.79 -13.46 -0.70
C ASP A 230 -26.84 -14.97 -0.38
N LYS A 231 -28.01 -15.42 0.09
CA LYS A 231 -28.30 -16.83 0.43
C LYS A 231 -28.15 -17.77 -0.77
N ASN A 232 -28.42 -17.31 -2.00
CA ASN A 232 -28.29 -18.12 -3.20
C ASN A 232 -26.81 -18.35 -3.54
N LEU A 233 -25.99 -17.31 -3.33
CA LEU A 233 -24.55 -17.32 -3.53
C LEU A 233 -23.85 -18.19 -2.46
N LEU A 234 -24.32 -18.13 -1.22
CA LEU A 234 -23.91 -19.02 -0.14
C LEU A 234 -24.18 -20.50 -0.50
N LYS A 235 -25.42 -20.83 -0.89
CA LYS A 235 -25.78 -22.19 -1.31
C LYS A 235 -24.99 -22.67 -2.53
N ALA A 236 -24.71 -21.79 -3.48
CA ALA A 236 -23.91 -22.12 -4.66
C ALA A 236 -22.46 -22.48 -4.31
N TYR A 237 -21.89 -21.82 -3.31
CA TYR A 237 -20.54 -22.11 -2.82
C TYR A 237 -20.49 -23.33 -1.91
N GLU A 238 -21.49 -23.54 -1.06
CA GLU A 238 -21.64 -24.78 -0.26
C GLU A 238 -21.73 -26.01 -1.19
N ARG A 239 -22.50 -25.92 -2.28
CA ARG A 239 -22.57 -26.97 -3.32
C ARG A 239 -21.24 -27.24 -4.03
N LYS A 240 -20.34 -26.25 -4.07
CA LYS A 240 -18.98 -26.38 -4.62
C LYS A 240 -17.95 -26.85 -3.57
N GLY A 241 -18.40 -27.28 -2.38
CA GLY A 241 -17.54 -27.78 -1.31
C GLY A 241 -16.70 -26.69 -0.63
N VAL A 242 -17.09 -25.42 -0.74
CA VAL A 242 -16.36 -24.31 -0.13
C VAL A 242 -16.70 -24.24 1.36
N VAL A 243 -15.71 -24.56 2.21
CA VAL A 243 -15.84 -24.43 3.67
C VAL A 243 -15.44 -23.02 4.09
N TYR A 244 -16.37 -22.28 4.67
CA TYR A 244 -16.11 -20.99 5.31
C TYR A 244 -15.49 -21.23 6.69
N LYS A 245 -14.28 -20.70 6.92
CA LYS A 245 -13.67 -20.66 8.26
C LYS A 245 -14.09 -19.41 9.00
#